data_AF-A0A1G7N6L7-F1
#
_entry.id   AF-A0A1G7N6L7-F1
#
_cell.length_a   1.000
_cell.length_b   1.000
_cell.length_c   1.000
_cell.angle_alpha   90.00
_cell.angle_beta   90.00
_cell.angle_gamma   90.00
#
_symmetry.space_group_name_H-M   'P 1'
#
loop_
_entity.id
_entity.type
_entity.pdbx_description
1 polymer ?
#
loop_
_entity_poly.entity_id
_entity_poly.type
_entity_poly.pdbx_seq_one_letter_code
_entity_poly.pdbx_strand_id
1 'polypeptide(L)'
;MENVPNGTYAMVNPQVENDPAKRQGMVGMIVDTNIDNDDIWVSFGKSEVGLYSTNALMVLQKPDIISQNAMDKRFEISGADFKQLMEISLLQADRRPENAKTALEMARSSEAVMQNSLTTLQDKLGLELNYEMAAGRRR
;
A
#
# COMPACT_ATOMS: atom_id res chain seq x y z
N MET A 1 -4.24 1.41 -18.32
CA MET A 1 -4.62 0.81 -17.03
C MET A 1 -3.34 0.23 -16.44
N GLU A 2 -2.91 0.72 -15.28
CA GLU A 2 -1.71 0.19 -14.63
C GLU A 2 -2.08 -1.19 -14.06
N ASN A 3 -1.34 -2.25 -14.41
CA ASN A 3 -1.53 -3.56 -13.82
C ASN A 3 -0.70 -3.63 -12.53
N VAL A 4 -1.21 -4.28 -11.48
CA VAL A 4 -0.38 -4.65 -10.33
C VAL A 4 0.42 -5.89 -10.70
N PRO A 5 1.77 -5.83 -10.78
CA PRO A 5 2.54 -7.03 -11.06
C PRO A 5 2.49 -7.98 -9.85
N ASN A 6 2.33 -9.28 -10.11
CA ASN A 6 2.64 -10.31 -9.12
C ASN A 6 4.09 -10.12 -8.64
N GLY A 7 4.31 -10.23 -7.34
CA GLY A 7 5.58 -9.88 -6.70
C GLY A 7 5.66 -8.45 -6.14
N THR A 8 4.59 -7.64 -6.29
CA THR A 8 4.49 -6.33 -5.64
C THR A 8 4.25 -6.50 -4.14
N TYR A 9 4.99 -5.77 -3.31
CA TYR A 9 4.72 -5.71 -1.88
C TYR A 9 3.62 -4.70 -1.57
N ALA A 10 2.75 -5.05 -0.62
CA ALA A 10 1.71 -4.19 -0.07
C ALA A 10 1.63 -4.38 1.44
N MET A 11 1.19 -3.34 2.14
CA MET A 11 0.88 -3.40 3.56
C MET A 11 -0.64 -3.50 3.73
N VAL A 12 -1.12 -4.39 4.59
CA VAL A 12 -2.54 -4.36 4.98
C VAL A 12 -2.79 -3.09 5.76
N ASN A 13 -3.79 -2.31 5.35
CA ASN A 13 -4.13 -1.05 5.97
C ASN A 13 -4.35 -1.27 7.49
N PRO A 14 -3.58 -0.62 8.38
CA PRO A 14 -3.70 -0.80 9.83
C PRO A 14 -5.08 -0.44 10.39
N GLN A 15 -5.86 0.37 9.65
CA GLN A 15 -7.17 0.86 10.05
C GLN A 15 -8.32 0.15 9.32
N VAL A 16 -8.06 -0.94 8.58
CA VAL A 16 -9.14 -1.69 7.92
C VAL A 16 -10.05 -2.34 8.95
N GLU A 17 -11.36 -2.11 8.84
CA GLU A 17 -12.35 -2.63 9.80
C GLU A 17 -12.54 -4.14 9.68
N ASN A 18 -12.48 -4.68 8.46
CA ASN A 18 -12.64 -6.10 8.18
C ASN A 18 -11.32 -6.71 7.68
N ASP A 19 -10.57 -7.31 8.61
CA ASP A 19 -9.34 -8.04 8.30
C ASP A 19 -9.50 -9.54 8.60
N PRO A 20 -9.97 -10.35 7.63
CA PRO A 20 -10.26 -11.75 7.86
C PRO A 20 -9.01 -12.57 8.19
N ALA A 21 -7.83 -12.16 7.70
CA ALA A 21 -6.58 -12.87 7.95
C ALA A 21 -5.78 -12.33 9.16
N LYS A 22 -6.26 -11.25 9.80
CA LYS A 22 -5.66 -10.60 11.00
C LYS A 22 -4.20 -10.20 10.79
N ARG A 23 -3.92 -9.49 9.70
CA ARG A 23 -2.60 -9.01 9.25
C ARG A 23 -2.50 -7.49 9.11
N GLN A 24 -3.38 -6.70 9.72
CA GLN A 24 -3.28 -5.23 9.83
C GLN A 24 -1.85 -4.77 10.10
N GLY A 25 -1.36 -3.85 9.26
CA GLY A 25 -0.01 -3.30 9.34
C GLY A 25 1.12 -4.28 9.04
N MET A 26 0.83 -5.49 8.57
CA MET A 26 1.84 -6.42 8.05
C MET A 26 2.06 -6.18 6.56
N VAL A 27 3.33 -6.31 6.16
CA VAL A 27 3.75 -6.27 4.76
C VAL A 27 3.72 -7.68 4.19
N GLY A 28 3.04 -7.86 3.07
CA GLY A 28 2.97 -9.11 2.32
C GLY A 28 3.22 -8.87 0.84
N MET A 29 3.34 -9.95 0.08
CA MET A 29 3.57 -9.92 -1.36
C MET A 29 2.29 -10.32 -2.08
N ILE A 30 1.87 -9.52 -3.05
CA ILE A 30 0.75 -9.84 -3.94
C ILE A 30 1.17 -11.01 -4.83
N VAL A 31 0.44 -12.11 -4.72
CA VAL A 31 0.71 -13.36 -5.45
C VAL A 31 -0.29 -13.62 -6.57
N ASP A 32 -1.49 -13.03 -6.47
CA ASP A 32 -2.52 -13.09 -7.51
C ASP A 32 -3.49 -11.90 -7.39
N THR A 33 -4.15 -11.57 -8.49
CA THR A 33 -5.10 -10.45 -8.56
C THR A 33 -6.26 -10.76 -9.50
N ASN A 34 -7.47 -10.47 -9.06
CA ASN A 34 -8.66 -10.38 -9.89
C ASN A 34 -9.32 -9.01 -9.65
N ILE A 35 -8.88 -8.04 -10.44
CA ILE A 35 -9.27 -6.63 -10.30
C ILE A 35 -10.78 -6.43 -10.57
N ASP A 36 -11.37 -7.22 -11.47
CA ASP A 36 -12.80 -7.11 -11.81
C ASP A 36 -13.70 -7.43 -10.61
N ASN A 37 -13.22 -8.29 -9.70
CA ASN A 37 -13.92 -8.66 -8.46
C ASN A 37 -13.39 -7.93 -7.22
N ASP A 38 -12.41 -7.03 -7.37
CA ASP A 38 -11.68 -6.41 -6.24
C ASP A 38 -11.05 -7.45 -5.28
N ASP A 39 -10.54 -8.55 -5.84
CA ASP A 39 -9.95 -9.67 -5.10
C ASP A 39 -8.41 -9.66 -5.25
N ILE A 40 -7.69 -9.42 -4.16
CA ILE A 40 -6.21 -9.41 -4.13
C ILE A 40 -5.71 -10.46 -3.14
N TRP A 41 -4.90 -11.42 -3.62
CA TRP A 41 -4.27 -12.42 -2.78
C TRP A 41 -2.88 -11.98 -2.35
N VAL A 42 -2.67 -11.91 -1.03
CA VAL A 42 -1.42 -11.45 -0.42
C VAL A 42 -0.81 -12.58 0.41
N SER A 43 0.41 -12.99 0.07
CA SER A 43 1.20 -13.95 0.85
C SER A 43 2.04 -13.27 1.91
N PHE A 44 2.01 -13.82 3.13
CA PHE A 44 2.82 -13.40 4.27
C PHE A 44 3.90 -14.43 4.64
N GLY A 45 4.12 -15.45 3.81
CA GLY A 45 5.10 -16.52 4.07
C GLY A 45 4.51 -17.92 3.85
N LYS A 46 5.04 -18.90 4.60
CA LYS A 46 4.79 -20.36 4.48
C LYS A 46 3.30 -20.75 4.56
N SER A 47 2.57 -20.53 3.48
CA SER A 47 1.15 -20.85 3.31
C SER A 47 0.16 -19.89 3.97
N GLU A 48 0.60 -18.72 4.45
CA GLU A 48 -0.29 -17.69 4.95
C GLU A 48 -0.67 -16.76 3.79
N VAL A 49 -1.90 -16.91 3.28
CA VAL A 49 -2.45 -16.05 2.23
C VAL A 49 -3.72 -15.39 2.75
N GLY A 50 -3.80 -14.07 2.64
CA GLY A 50 -5.02 -13.29 2.89
C GLY A 50 -5.65 -12.83 1.58
N LEU A 51 -6.98 -12.76 1.56
CA LEU A 51 -7.75 -12.15 0.48
C LEU A 51 -8.20 -10.76 0.93
N TYR A 52 -7.90 -9.74 0.13
CA TYR A 52 -8.15 -8.34 0.44
C TYR A 52 -8.72 -7.60 -0.76
N SER A 53 -9.52 -6.58 -0.49
CA SER A 53 -9.88 -5.53 -1.45
C SER A 53 -8.71 -4.59 -1.72
N THR A 54 -8.74 -3.90 -2.86
CA THR A 54 -7.71 -2.91 -3.22
C THR A 54 -7.67 -1.72 -2.26
N ASN A 55 -8.78 -1.36 -1.59
CA ASN A 55 -8.80 -0.31 -0.57
C ASN A 55 -8.26 -0.76 0.82
N ALA A 56 -8.20 -2.08 1.06
CA ALA A 56 -7.65 -2.64 2.29
C ALA A 56 -6.12 -2.76 2.24
N LEU A 57 -5.51 -2.47 1.08
CA LEU A 57 -4.08 -2.57 0.85
C LEU A 57 -3.46 -1.20 0.60
N MET A 58 -2.32 -0.96 1.22
CA MET A 58 -1.51 0.24 1.05
C MET A 58 -0.22 -0.09 0.31
N VAL A 59 0.18 0.80 -0.58
CA VAL A 59 1.39 0.71 -1.40
C VAL A 59 2.13 2.04 -1.37
N LEU A 60 3.42 2.01 -1.66
CA LEU A 60 4.22 3.24 -1.76
C LEU A 60 3.75 4.11 -2.93
N GLN A 61 3.62 5.41 -2.67
CA GLN A 61 3.48 6.45 -3.68
C GLN A 61 4.75 6.54 -4.54
N LYS A 62 4.76 7.30 -5.64
CA LYS A 62 5.98 7.43 -6.46
C LYS A 62 7.09 8.17 -5.68
N PRO A 63 8.38 7.85 -5.91
CA PRO A 63 9.49 8.48 -5.17
C PRO A 63 9.48 10.00 -5.16
N ASP A 64 9.16 10.62 -6.30
CA ASP A 64 9.03 12.06 -6.47
C ASP A 64 7.91 12.63 -5.60
N ILE A 65 6.74 11.99 -5.58
CA ILE A 65 5.61 12.37 -4.71
C ILE A 65 6.03 12.29 -3.23
N ILE A 66 6.69 11.21 -2.80
CA ILE A 66 7.12 11.04 -1.39
C ILE A 66 8.10 12.16 -0.99
N SER A 67 9.09 12.43 -1.84
CA SER A 67 10.07 13.49 -1.58
C SER A 67 9.43 14.88 -1.58
N GLN A 68 8.45 15.12 -2.44
CA GLN A 68 7.69 16.36 -2.49
C GLN A 68 6.86 16.54 -1.22
N ASN A 69 6.10 15.53 -0.80
CA ASN A 69 5.32 15.56 0.44
C ASN A 69 6.21 15.90 1.65
N ALA A 70 7.40 15.28 1.74
CA ALA A 70 8.36 15.58 2.80
C ALA A 70 8.82 17.04 2.78
N MET A 71 9.10 17.59 1.59
CA MET A 71 9.52 18.99 1.44
C MET A 71 8.39 19.96 1.79
N ASP A 72 7.18 19.69 1.33
CA ASP A 72 5.99 20.52 1.59
C ASP A 72 5.64 20.52 3.08
N LYS A 73 5.84 19.40 3.76
CA LYS A 73 5.54 19.20 5.18
C LYS A 73 6.73 19.40 6.13
N ARG A 74 7.88 19.86 5.66
CA ARG A 74 9.14 19.95 6.42
C ARG A 74 9.07 20.73 7.76
N PHE A 75 8.09 21.62 7.92
CA PHE A 75 7.86 22.38 9.15
C PHE A 75 6.75 21.81 10.04
N GLU A 76 5.99 20.82 9.54
CA GLU A 76 4.87 20.16 10.22
C GLU A 76 5.26 18.79 10.79
N ILE A 77 6.27 18.13 10.19
CA ILE A 77 6.76 16.81 10.62
C ILE A 77 8.07 16.92 11.42
N SER A 78 8.39 15.87 12.17
CA SER A 78 9.67 15.82 12.88
C SER A 78 10.85 15.68 11.90
N GLY A 79 12.05 16.11 12.33
CA GLY A 79 13.26 15.90 11.54
C GLY A 79 13.58 14.41 11.29
N ALA A 80 13.14 13.52 12.18
CA ALA A 80 13.26 12.08 12.01
C ALA A 80 12.32 11.56 10.91
N ASP A 81 11.06 11.98 10.92
CA ASP A 81 10.08 11.61 9.89
C ASP A 81 10.49 12.14 8.51
N PHE A 82 10.98 13.39 8.44
CA PHE A 82 11.51 13.96 7.20
C PHE A 82 12.65 13.11 6.63
N LYS A 83 13.64 12.77 7.46
CA LYS A 83 14.77 11.92 7.04
C LYS A 83 14.27 10.56 6.54
N GLN A 84 13.30 9.97 7.23
CA GLN A 84 12.76 8.67 6.88
C GLN A 84 11.98 8.69 5.56
N LEU A 85 11.20 9.73 5.29
CA LEU A 85 10.52 9.92 4.00
C LEU A 85 11.52 10.04 2.84
N MET A 86 12.60 10.81 3.04
CA MET A 86 13.67 10.91 2.05
C MET A 86 14.34 9.55 1.79
N GLU A 87 14.64 8.78 2.84
CA GLU A 87 15.20 7.43 2.72
C GLU A 87 14.26 6.46 1.98
N ILE A 88 12.96 6.49 2.31
CA ILE A 88 11.93 5.71 1.61
C ILE A 88 11.90 6.05 0.11
N SER A 89 11.91 7.35 -0.24
CA SER A 89 11.91 7.78 -1.64
C SER A 89 13.12 7.24 -2.41
N LEU A 90 14.31 7.22 -1.78
CA LEU A 90 15.53 6.70 -2.39
C LEU A 90 15.47 5.19 -2.59
N LEU A 91 15.04 4.44 -1.56
CA LEU A 91 14.89 2.99 -1.64
C LEU A 91 13.94 2.58 -2.76
N GLN A 92 12.84 3.31 -2.91
CA GLN A 92 11.86 3.02 -3.94
C GLN A 92 12.34 3.38 -5.35
N ALA A 93 13.15 4.43 -5.50
CA ALA A 93 13.72 4.83 -6.79
C ALA A 93 14.67 3.77 -7.37
N ASP A 94 15.28 2.94 -6.52
CA ASP A 94 16.22 1.87 -6.89
C ASP A 94 15.53 0.63 -7.51
N ARG A 95 14.19 0.53 -7.45
CA ARG A 95 13.36 -0.51 -8.10
C ARG A 95 13.69 -1.97 -7.77
N ARG A 96 14.52 -2.23 -6.75
CA ARG A 96 14.81 -3.57 -6.26
C ARG A 96 13.68 -4.07 -5.33
N PRO A 97 13.15 -5.28 -5.51
CA PRO A 97 12.02 -5.78 -4.71
C PRO A 97 12.27 -5.77 -3.20
N GLU A 98 13.49 -6.10 -2.77
CA GLU A 98 13.88 -6.08 -1.35
C GLU A 98 13.79 -4.67 -0.76
N ASN A 99 14.15 -3.64 -1.52
CA ASN A 99 14.06 -2.26 -1.08
C ASN A 99 12.61 -1.80 -0.97
N ALA A 100 11.72 -2.25 -1.87
CA ALA A 100 10.30 -1.92 -1.80
C ALA A 100 9.67 -2.48 -0.51
N LYS A 101 10.04 -3.71 -0.12
CA LYS A 101 9.61 -4.30 1.15
C LYS A 101 10.15 -3.49 2.34
N THR A 102 11.44 -3.19 2.37
CA THR A 102 12.06 -2.40 3.44
C THR A 102 11.43 -1.02 3.56
N ALA A 103 11.18 -0.34 2.44
CA ALA A 103 10.52 0.95 2.42
C ALA A 103 9.09 0.91 2.98
N LEU A 104 8.31 -0.14 2.68
CA LEU A 104 6.99 -0.35 3.30
C LEU A 104 7.08 -0.61 4.80
N GLU A 105 8.05 -1.41 5.24
CA GLU A 105 8.28 -1.65 6.67
C GLU A 105 8.67 -0.36 7.40
N MET A 106 9.49 0.48 6.77
CA MET A 106 9.85 1.81 7.28
C MET A 106 8.64 2.76 7.34
N ALA A 107 7.74 2.71 6.36
CA ALA A 107 6.56 3.57 6.33
C ALA A 107 5.63 3.38 7.54
N ARG A 108 5.74 2.24 8.24
CA ARG A 108 4.96 1.93 9.45
C ARG A 108 5.49 2.60 10.72
N SER A 109 6.62 3.29 10.67
CA SER A 109 7.31 3.82 11.85
C SER A 109 6.50 4.90 12.59
N SER A 110 5.75 5.72 11.87
CA SER A 110 4.92 6.79 12.40
C SER A 110 3.74 7.07 11.47
N GLU A 111 2.69 7.66 12.03
CA GLU A 111 1.52 8.07 11.25
C GLU A 111 1.87 9.12 10.18
N ALA A 112 2.76 10.06 10.51
CA ALA A 112 3.22 11.08 9.56
C ALA A 112 3.96 10.46 8.38
N VAL A 113 4.85 9.49 8.62
CA VAL A 113 5.55 8.81 7.52
C VAL A 113 4.56 8.01 6.68
N MET A 114 3.64 7.29 7.31
CA MET A 114 2.61 6.51 6.61
C MET A 114 1.75 7.37 5.68
N GLN A 115 1.20 8.47 6.20
CA GLN A 115 0.33 9.40 5.45
C GLN A 115 1.03 10.08 4.28
N ASN A 116 2.34 10.30 4.37
CA ASN A 116 3.11 11.01 3.35
C ASN A 116 3.87 10.10 2.39
N SER A 117 3.88 8.78 2.62
CA SER A 117 4.58 7.81 1.77
C SER A 117 3.67 6.78 1.10
N LEU A 118 2.49 6.54 1.66
CA LEU A 118 1.60 5.48 1.21
C LEU A 118 0.32 6.03 0.56
N THR A 119 -0.28 5.19 -0.28
CA THR A 119 -1.61 5.38 -0.87
C THR A 119 -2.30 4.02 -0.94
N THR A 120 -3.61 3.99 -1.15
CA THR A 120 -4.30 2.70 -1.33
C THR A 120 -3.92 2.07 -2.67
N LEU A 121 -4.02 0.74 -2.77
CA LEU A 121 -3.82 0.07 -4.05
C LEU A 121 -4.89 0.51 -5.07
N GLN A 122 -6.11 0.78 -4.59
CA GLN A 122 -7.20 1.32 -5.40
C GLN A 122 -6.81 2.65 -6.07
N ASP A 123 -6.31 3.61 -5.29
CA ASP A 123 -5.88 4.92 -5.79
C ASP A 123 -4.74 4.79 -6.80
N LYS A 124 -3.76 3.92 -6.50
CA LYS A 124 -2.64 3.66 -7.40
C LYS A 124 -3.09 3.14 -8.77
N LEU A 125 -4.13 2.31 -8.78
CA LEU A 125 -4.68 1.76 -10.01
C LEU A 125 -5.63 2.72 -10.74
N GLY A 126 -5.99 3.84 -10.10
CA GLY A 126 -6.99 4.78 -10.62
C GLY A 126 -8.37 4.13 -10.73
N LEU A 127 -8.68 3.18 -9.84
CA LEU A 127 -9.97 2.50 -9.84
C LEU A 127 -11.01 3.40 -9.15
N GLU A 128 -11.91 3.99 -9.93
CA GLU A 128 -13.18 4.48 -9.42
C GLU A 128 -14.12 3.27 -9.27
N LEU A 129 -14.01 2.56 -8.16
CA LEU A 129 -14.96 1.50 -7.82
C LEU A 129 -16.33 2.15 -7.54
N ASN A 130 -17.14 2.26 -8.59
CA ASN A 130 -18.55 2.63 -8.49
C ASN A 130 -19.28 1.52 -7.71
N TYR A 131 -19.45 1.72 -6.41
CA TYR A 131 -20.16 0.79 -5.50
C TYR A 131 -21.66 0.56 -5.85
N GLU A 132 -22.18 1.12 -6.95
CA GLU A 132 -23.59 1.03 -7.33
C GLU A 132 -24.03 -0.32 -7.95
N MET A 133 -23.14 -1.28 -8.23
CA MET A 133 -23.53 -2.52 -8.93
C MET A 133 -23.46 -3.84 -8.13
N ALA A 134 -23.14 -3.81 -6.83
CA ALA A 134 -23.13 -5.03 -6.00
C ALA A 134 -24.47 -5.35 -5.31
N ALA A 135 -25.41 -4.40 -5.23
CA ALA A 135 -26.71 -4.59 -4.54
C ALA A 135 -27.85 -5.07 -5.47
N GLY A 136 -27.54 -5.48 -6.71
CA GLY A 136 -28.51 -5.51 -7.80
C GLY A 136 -28.80 -6.84 -8.48
N ARG A 137 -28.59 -8.01 -7.86
CA ARG A 137 -29.12 -9.28 -8.40
C ARG A 137 -29.63 -10.22 -7.31
N ARG A 138 -30.80 -9.89 -6.78
CA ARG A 138 -31.77 -10.91 -6.35
C ARG A 138 -32.98 -10.81 -7.28
N ARG A 139 -33.11 -11.77 -8.18
CA ARG A 139 -34.38 -12.23 -8.73
C ARG A 139 -34.37 -13.73 -8.69
#